data_AF-A0A6P0LHE1-F1
#
_entry.id   AF-A0A6P0LHE1-F1
#
_cell.length_a   1.000
_cell.length_b   1.000
_cell.length_c   1.000
_cell.angle_alpha   90.00
_cell.angle_beta   90.00
_cell.angle_gamma   90.00
#
_symmetry.space_group_name_H-M   'P 1'
#
loop_
_entity.id
_entity.type
_entity.pdbx_description
1 polymer ?
#
loop_
_entity_poly.entity_id
_entity_poly.type
_entity_poly.pdbx_seq_one_letter_code
_entity_poly.pdbx_strand_id
1 'polypeptide(L)'
;MILIRLIEELEKLGKQRTIGELTLSNHSFVWKVYLVYGQLLYATDGVHPVRRFYRALKSHCPKYVVELYENSDYQPWEYQLLEQGINQKQISLIQAKLMIRSIVQECFFELSGYTDLKNNWQPSQEKTSTLGMGLALSSREIQTVLAQANQNYQEWQAADFGHLSPNLSPVLKPGTDPKLLPGLNKYLNGNLTLWDIAWEQKTSVTEVTRFLLPLVEKSMVEFQRIPDLPIPTVKAPVNPPVQAPVNPPVQAPVNPPVLTTPPPSETQPTKSAKKQPLIACIDDSPVLAHSLKTILIPAGYQMLSIEEPMRGFSQLIEHKPDLILLDLNMPNANGYSVCKFLRESPVFHKTPIIILTAQNTTIDRARARLVGATDFLGKPPDSQELLQIINKYLIKS
;
A
#
# COMPACT_ATOMS: atom_id res chain seq x y z
N MET A 1 -10.70 26.23 -9.31
CA MET A 1 -10.70 24.77 -9.02
C MET A 1 -11.51 24.53 -7.76
N ILE A 2 -12.37 23.50 -7.72
CA ILE A 2 -13.36 23.28 -6.63
C ILE A 2 -12.74 23.28 -5.23
N LEU A 3 -11.49 22.85 -5.14
CA LEU A 3 -10.69 22.82 -3.92
C LEU A 3 -10.56 24.19 -3.27
N ILE A 4 -10.32 25.23 -4.08
CA ILE A 4 -10.23 26.62 -3.61
C ILE A 4 -11.59 27.06 -3.07
N ARG A 5 -12.68 26.76 -3.78
CA ARG A 5 -14.05 27.08 -3.34
C ARG A 5 -14.44 26.34 -2.06
N LEU A 6 -14.00 25.09 -1.90
CA LEU A 6 -14.22 24.32 -0.69
C LEU A 6 -13.44 24.90 0.49
N ILE A 7 -12.17 25.25 0.29
CA ILE A 7 -11.37 25.94 1.31
C ILE A 7 -12.06 27.25 1.72
N GLU A 8 -12.45 28.08 0.75
CA GLU A 8 -13.13 29.35 0.98
C GLU A 8 -14.44 29.17 1.77
N GLU A 9 -15.27 28.18 1.39
CA GLU A 9 -16.51 27.89 2.12
C GLU A 9 -16.24 27.33 3.53
N LEU A 10 -15.28 26.43 3.70
CA LEU A 10 -14.90 25.92 5.03
C LEU A 10 -14.31 27.02 5.92
N GLU A 11 -13.53 27.96 5.36
CA GLU A 11 -13.01 29.11 6.09
C GLU A 11 -14.12 30.10 6.47
N LYS A 12 -15.08 30.34 5.57
CA LYS A 12 -16.25 31.17 5.83
C LYS A 12 -17.11 30.57 6.95
N LEU A 13 -17.44 29.28 6.86
CA LEU A 13 -18.20 28.56 7.90
C LEU A 13 -17.41 28.50 9.23
N GLY A 14 -16.09 28.38 9.13
CA GLY A 14 -15.14 28.45 10.25
C GLY A 14 -15.23 29.76 11.03
N LYS A 15 -15.19 30.90 10.31
CA LYS A 15 -15.30 32.25 10.91
C LYS A 15 -16.65 32.46 11.61
N GLN A 16 -17.72 31.88 11.09
CA GLN A 16 -19.07 31.99 11.64
C GLN A 16 -19.32 31.07 12.85
N ARG A 17 -18.37 30.18 13.19
CA ARG A 17 -18.49 29.20 14.29
C ARG A 17 -19.77 28.35 14.21
N THR A 18 -20.13 27.96 13.00
CA THR A 18 -21.38 27.26 12.71
C THR A 18 -21.33 25.78 13.11
N ILE A 19 -22.50 25.19 13.36
CA ILE A 19 -22.70 23.75 13.57
C ILE A 19 -23.63 23.27 12.46
N GLY A 20 -23.31 22.18 11.79
CA GLY A 20 -24.13 21.67 10.69
C GLY A 20 -23.40 20.76 9.71
N GLU A 21 -24.09 20.46 8.63
CA GLU A 21 -23.61 19.62 7.52
C GLU A 21 -23.42 20.49 6.27
N LEU A 22 -22.24 20.40 5.66
CA LEU A 22 -21.99 20.85 4.31
C LEU A 22 -22.10 19.65 3.36
N THR A 23 -23.16 19.62 2.55
CA THR A 23 -23.33 18.64 1.49
C THR A 23 -22.70 19.17 0.19
N LEU A 24 -21.81 18.39 -0.41
CA LEU A 24 -21.25 18.64 -1.74
C LEU A 24 -21.79 17.55 -2.66
N SER A 25 -22.40 17.90 -3.78
CA SER A 25 -23.02 16.89 -4.64
C SER A 25 -22.96 17.22 -6.12
N ASN A 26 -22.94 16.19 -6.94
CA ASN A 26 -23.29 16.25 -8.35
C ASN A 26 -24.39 15.23 -8.67
N HIS A 27 -24.60 14.94 -9.95
CA HIS A 27 -25.63 14.01 -10.41
C HIS A 27 -25.39 12.55 -10.00
N SER A 28 -24.17 12.19 -9.61
CA SER A 28 -23.76 10.80 -9.34
C SER A 28 -23.32 10.55 -7.90
N PHE A 29 -22.83 11.57 -7.20
CA PHE A 29 -22.16 11.42 -5.91
C PHE A 29 -22.51 12.53 -4.92
N VAL A 30 -22.44 12.18 -3.64
CA VAL A 30 -22.74 13.06 -2.51
C VAL A 30 -21.66 12.89 -1.45
N TRP A 31 -21.01 14.00 -1.10
CA TRP A 31 -20.13 14.12 0.04
C TRP A 31 -20.80 14.93 1.13
N LYS A 32 -20.53 14.55 2.37
CA LYS A 32 -21.01 15.25 3.56
C LYS A 32 -19.82 15.60 4.43
N VAL A 33 -19.71 16.86 4.82
CA VAL A 33 -18.70 17.36 5.75
C VAL A 33 -19.44 17.93 6.96
N TYR A 34 -19.17 17.35 8.13
CA TYR A 34 -19.82 17.74 9.38
C TYR A 34 -18.95 18.76 10.11
N LEU A 35 -19.51 19.88 10.52
CA LEU A 35 -18.82 20.93 11.27
C LEU A 35 -19.41 21.13 12.65
N VAL A 36 -18.53 21.37 13.63
CA VAL A 36 -18.88 21.80 14.99
C VAL A 36 -18.09 23.06 15.34
N TYR A 37 -18.78 24.14 15.71
CA TYR A 37 -18.17 25.46 15.97
C TYR A 37 -17.19 25.92 14.88
N GLY A 38 -17.49 25.61 13.62
CA GLY A 38 -16.64 25.95 12.48
C GLY A 38 -15.39 25.06 12.30
N GLN A 39 -15.24 23.99 13.08
CA GLN A 39 -14.18 22.98 12.94
C GLN A 39 -14.73 21.72 12.29
N LEU A 40 -13.89 20.98 11.55
CA LEU A 40 -14.33 19.78 10.85
C LEU A 40 -14.40 18.60 11.80
N LEU A 41 -15.61 18.12 12.04
CA LEU A 41 -15.89 16.97 12.89
C LEU A 41 -15.61 15.66 12.16
N TYR A 42 -16.14 15.53 10.94
CA TYR A 42 -16.04 14.31 10.14
C TYR A 42 -16.36 14.56 8.66
N ALA A 43 -16.04 13.61 7.78
CA ALA A 43 -16.44 13.63 6.38
C ALA A 43 -16.77 12.21 5.86
N THR A 44 -17.68 12.12 4.90
CA THR A 44 -18.04 10.89 4.19
C THR A 44 -18.42 11.20 2.73
N ASP A 45 -18.33 10.22 1.84
CA ASP A 45 -18.56 10.33 0.39
C ASP A 45 -19.53 9.27 -0.16
N GLY A 46 -20.17 8.50 0.74
CA GLY A 46 -21.13 7.45 0.37
C GLY A 46 -20.53 6.22 -0.32
N VAL A 47 -19.23 6.23 -0.65
CA VAL A 47 -18.54 5.12 -1.32
C VAL A 47 -17.62 4.42 -0.32
N HIS A 48 -17.94 3.16 -0.04
CA HIS A 48 -17.20 2.29 0.86
C HIS A 48 -16.84 2.89 2.25
N PRO A 49 -17.77 3.59 2.94
CA PRO A 49 -17.50 4.18 4.26
C PRO A 49 -17.03 3.15 5.30
N VAL A 50 -17.54 1.92 5.27
CA VAL A 50 -17.20 0.88 6.24
C VAL A 50 -15.76 0.39 6.04
N ARG A 51 -15.34 0.12 4.79
CA ARG A 51 -13.94 -0.22 4.48
C ARG A 51 -12.99 0.89 4.92
N ARG A 52 -13.30 2.15 4.60
CA ARG A 52 -12.51 3.32 5.01
C ARG A 52 -12.36 3.39 6.52
N PHE A 53 -13.46 3.24 7.25
CA PHE A 53 -13.45 3.19 8.70
C PHE A 53 -12.56 2.08 9.23
N TYR A 54 -12.66 0.85 8.70
CA TYR A 54 -11.82 -0.27 9.13
C TYR A 54 -10.32 -0.09 8.83
N ARG A 55 -9.95 0.53 7.70
CA ARG A 55 -8.55 0.89 7.42
C ARG A 55 -8.02 1.84 8.50
N ALA A 56 -8.75 2.92 8.78
CA ALA A 56 -8.37 3.88 9.81
C ALA A 56 -8.33 3.24 11.22
N LEU A 57 -9.30 2.38 11.54
CA LEU A 57 -9.39 1.68 12.82
C LEU A 57 -8.17 0.79 13.04
N LYS A 58 -7.82 -0.04 12.05
CA LYS A 58 -6.67 -0.94 12.17
C LYS A 58 -5.34 -0.18 12.21
N SER A 59 -5.24 0.98 11.56
CA SER A 59 -4.04 1.83 11.61
C SER A 59 -3.80 2.47 12.97
N HIS A 60 -4.85 2.98 13.62
CA HIS A 60 -4.71 3.88 14.78
C HIS A 60 -5.24 3.29 16.09
N CYS A 61 -6.16 2.33 15.99
CA CYS A 61 -6.91 1.73 17.10
C CYS A 61 -6.99 0.19 16.99
N PRO A 62 -5.88 -0.55 16.77
CA PRO A 62 -5.92 -1.98 16.46
C PRO A 62 -6.50 -2.87 17.58
N LYS A 63 -6.59 -2.36 18.81
CA LYS A 63 -7.16 -3.06 19.96
C LYS A 63 -8.64 -2.74 20.20
N TYR A 64 -9.20 -1.79 19.46
CA TYR A 64 -10.57 -1.35 19.66
C TYR A 64 -11.55 -2.35 19.02
N VAL A 65 -12.42 -2.93 19.82
CA VAL A 65 -13.48 -3.83 19.34
C VAL A 65 -14.74 -3.00 19.14
N VAL A 66 -15.21 -2.95 17.90
CA VAL A 66 -16.29 -2.08 17.48
C VAL A 66 -17.59 -2.86 17.42
N GLU A 67 -18.59 -2.40 18.17
CA GLU A 67 -19.94 -2.98 18.23
C GLU A 67 -20.94 -1.83 18.20
N LEU A 68 -21.69 -1.71 17.09
CA LEU A 68 -22.88 -0.85 17.01
C LEU A 68 -24.09 -1.62 17.51
N TYR A 69 -24.82 -0.97 18.40
CA TYR A 69 -26.20 -1.34 18.72
C TYR A 69 -27.11 -0.77 17.64
N GLU A 70 -28.01 -1.60 17.09
CA GLU A 70 -29.03 -1.15 16.14
C GLU A 70 -29.84 0.00 16.77
N ASN A 71 -30.19 1.02 15.96
CA ASN A 71 -31.00 2.21 16.29
C ASN A 71 -30.24 3.47 16.74
N SER A 72 -29.21 3.91 16.00
CA SER A 72 -28.84 5.33 16.06
C SER A 72 -29.18 6.05 14.76
N ASP A 73 -30.14 6.97 14.85
CA ASP A 73 -30.50 7.91 13.76
C ASP A 73 -29.43 8.98 13.53
N TYR A 74 -28.40 9.04 14.39
CA TYR A 74 -27.39 10.08 14.39
C TYR A 74 -26.27 9.74 13.39
N GLN A 75 -26.09 10.61 12.40
CA GLN A 75 -25.06 10.49 11.38
C GLN A 75 -23.93 11.49 11.64
N PRO A 76 -22.66 11.12 11.42
CA PRO A 76 -22.20 9.83 10.90
C PRO A 76 -22.04 8.77 12.01
N TRP A 77 -22.54 7.56 11.78
CA TRP A 77 -22.46 6.43 12.73
C TRP A 77 -21.00 6.10 13.12
N GLU A 78 -20.05 6.33 12.20
CA GLU A 78 -18.62 6.12 12.43
C GLU A 78 -18.10 6.99 13.57
N TYR A 79 -18.59 8.23 13.65
CA TYR A 79 -18.16 9.18 14.67
C TYR A 79 -18.64 8.75 16.05
N GLN A 80 -19.86 8.22 16.14
CA GLN A 80 -20.41 7.71 17.39
C GLN A 80 -19.58 6.56 17.97
N LEU A 81 -19.07 5.69 17.10
CA LEU A 81 -18.17 4.62 17.52
C LEU A 81 -16.86 5.16 18.10
N LEU A 82 -16.37 6.31 17.62
CA LEU A 82 -15.20 6.95 18.22
C LEU A 82 -15.54 7.47 19.61
N GLU A 83 -16.68 8.13 19.78
CA GLU A 83 -17.13 8.62 21.10
C GLU A 83 -17.34 7.47 22.08
N GLN A 84 -17.99 6.38 21.65
CA GLN A 84 -18.17 5.17 22.44
C GLN A 84 -16.83 4.62 22.90
N GLY A 85 -15.87 4.48 21.99
CA GLY A 85 -14.54 3.95 22.30
C GLY A 85 -13.77 4.81 23.29
N ILE A 86 -13.91 6.13 23.22
CA ILE A 86 -13.31 7.08 24.18
C ILE A 86 -13.97 6.96 25.54
N ASN A 87 -15.31 6.97 25.58
CA ASN A 87 -16.08 6.88 26.82
C ASN A 87 -15.82 5.55 27.55
N GLN A 88 -15.64 4.47 26.80
CA GLN A 88 -15.26 3.15 27.31
C GLN A 88 -13.75 3.01 27.58
N LYS A 89 -12.96 4.07 27.37
CA LYS A 89 -11.49 4.10 27.55
C LYS A 89 -10.74 3.06 26.72
N GLN A 90 -11.32 2.59 25.61
CA GLN A 90 -10.69 1.64 24.69
C GLN A 90 -9.77 2.34 23.68
N ILE A 91 -10.07 3.60 23.35
CA ILE A 91 -9.23 4.46 22.51
C ILE A 91 -9.03 5.83 23.16
N SER A 92 -7.89 6.46 22.89
CA SER A 92 -7.61 7.83 23.32
C SER A 92 -8.15 8.87 22.34
N LEU A 93 -8.28 10.11 22.80
CA LEU A 93 -8.62 11.27 21.96
C LEU A 93 -7.65 11.43 20.78
N ILE A 94 -6.35 11.20 21.01
CA ILE A 94 -5.30 11.29 19.98
C ILE A 94 -5.54 10.24 18.90
N GLN A 95 -5.80 8.99 19.29
CA GLN A 95 -6.05 7.91 18.32
C GLN A 95 -7.31 8.16 17.50
N ALA A 96 -8.41 8.57 18.13
CA ALA A 96 -9.64 8.94 17.44
C ALA A 96 -9.42 10.12 16.48
N LYS A 97 -8.66 11.15 16.89
CA LYS A 97 -8.32 12.27 16.01
C LYS A 97 -7.47 11.85 14.81
N LEU A 98 -6.53 10.92 14.98
CA LEU A 98 -5.76 10.35 13.87
C LEU A 98 -6.66 9.56 12.90
N MET A 99 -7.64 8.80 13.41
CA MET A 99 -8.64 8.15 12.56
C MET A 99 -9.42 9.15 11.72
N ILE A 100 -9.98 10.20 12.34
CA ILE A 100 -10.72 11.25 11.63
C ILE A 100 -9.87 11.87 10.53
N ARG A 101 -8.60 12.20 10.82
CA ARG A 101 -7.67 12.75 9.82
C ARG A 101 -7.50 11.82 8.62
N SER A 102 -7.24 10.53 8.86
CA SER A 102 -7.06 9.54 7.79
C SER A 102 -8.31 9.39 6.92
N ILE A 103 -9.49 9.36 7.55
CA ILE A 103 -10.78 9.19 6.86
C ILE A 103 -11.08 10.42 6.01
N VAL A 104 -10.92 11.61 6.57
CA VAL A 104 -11.15 12.88 5.86
C VAL A 104 -10.18 13.03 4.69
N GLN A 105 -8.93 12.59 4.84
CA GLN A 105 -7.94 12.62 3.76
C GLN A 105 -8.37 11.74 2.57
N GLU A 106 -8.86 10.53 2.82
CA GLU A 106 -9.37 9.66 1.73
C GLU A 106 -10.63 10.25 1.08
N CYS A 107 -11.56 10.82 1.85
CA CYS A 107 -12.75 11.47 1.29
C CYS A 107 -12.37 12.66 0.39
N PHE A 108 -11.41 13.47 0.83
CA PHE A 108 -10.91 14.62 0.07
C PHE A 108 -10.09 14.23 -1.15
N PHE A 109 -9.46 13.06 -1.15
CA PHE A 109 -8.78 12.53 -2.33
C PHE A 109 -9.80 12.34 -3.46
N GLU A 110 -10.93 11.67 -3.20
CA GLU A 110 -11.95 11.45 -4.24
C GLU A 110 -12.62 12.75 -4.66
N LEU A 111 -12.93 13.61 -3.68
CA LEU A 111 -13.53 14.91 -3.92
C LEU A 111 -12.68 15.79 -4.85
N SER A 112 -11.36 15.67 -4.79
CA SER A 112 -10.41 16.42 -5.62
C SER A 112 -10.57 16.13 -7.12
N GLY A 113 -11.21 15.02 -7.48
CA GLY A 113 -11.47 14.64 -8.88
C GLY A 113 -12.68 15.26 -9.53
N TYR A 114 -13.49 15.98 -8.77
CA TYR A 114 -14.72 16.57 -9.27
C TYR A 114 -14.58 18.08 -9.43
N THR A 115 -15.23 18.63 -10.45
CA THR A 115 -15.22 20.08 -10.71
C THR A 115 -16.62 20.69 -10.79
N ASP A 116 -17.65 19.84 -10.79
CA ASP A 116 -19.06 20.16 -11.01
C ASP A 116 -19.92 20.00 -9.75
N LEU A 117 -19.34 20.23 -8.56
CA LEU A 117 -20.06 20.06 -7.30
C LEU A 117 -20.87 21.30 -6.93
N LYS A 118 -22.09 21.07 -6.46
CA LYS A 118 -22.94 22.05 -5.80
C LYS A 118 -22.78 21.92 -4.28
N ASN A 119 -22.73 23.06 -3.61
CA ASN A 119 -22.60 23.15 -2.16
C ASN A 119 -23.96 23.49 -1.56
N ASN A 120 -24.36 22.76 -0.53
CA ASN A 120 -25.57 23.00 0.24
C ASN A 120 -25.23 22.95 1.73
N TRP A 121 -25.41 24.06 2.43
CA TRP A 121 -25.17 24.15 3.87
C TRP A 121 -26.48 23.97 4.64
N GLN A 122 -26.49 23.07 5.61
CA GLN A 122 -27.60 22.81 6.51
C GLN A 122 -27.16 23.03 7.96
N PRO A 123 -27.57 24.14 8.61
CA PRO A 123 -27.32 24.35 10.03
C PRO A 123 -28.00 23.27 10.87
N SER A 124 -27.31 22.77 11.90
CA SER A 124 -27.88 21.86 12.90
C SER A 124 -28.01 22.57 14.26
N GLN A 125 -29.12 22.32 14.95
CA GLN A 125 -29.32 22.73 16.35
C GLN A 125 -28.97 21.64 17.35
N GLU A 126 -28.52 20.47 16.88
CA GLU A 126 -28.15 19.38 17.77
C GLU A 126 -26.96 19.77 18.66
N LYS A 127 -27.09 19.47 19.96
CA LYS A 127 -25.99 19.61 20.90
C LYS A 127 -24.95 18.54 20.57
N THR A 128 -23.88 18.94 19.88
CA THR A 128 -22.70 18.10 19.75
C THR A 128 -22.17 17.73 21.14
N SER A 129 -21.70 16.50 21.29
CA SER A 129 -21.11 16.05 22.56
C SER A 129 -19.98 16.98 23.00
N THR A 130 -19.65 16.95 24.30
CA THR A 130 -18.48 17.67 24.83
C THR A 130 -17.16 17.19 24.21
N LEU A 131 -17.12 15.98 23.64
CA LEU A 131 -15.97 15.44 22.92
C LEU A 131 -15.80 16.03 21.52
N GLY A 132 -16.87 16.61 20.95
CA GLY A 132 -16.89 17.24 19.63
C GLY A 132 -15.74 18.22 19.40
N MET A 133 -15.51 19.13 20.35
CA MET A 133 -14.44 20.13 20.23
C MET A 133 -13.02 19.54 20.33
N GLY A 134 -12.84 18.44 21.07
CA GLY A 134 -11.53 17.80 21.22
C GLY A 134 -11.12 16.98 20.00
N LEU A 135 -12.11 16.44 19.28
CA LEU A 135 -11.90 15.60 18.11
C LEU A 135 -11.87 16.36 16.79
N ALA A 136 -12.55 17.51 16.72
CA ALA A 136 -12.63 18.28 15.49
C ALA A 136 -11.25 18.78 15.01
N LEU A 137 -11.08 18.80 13.70
CA LEU A 137 -9.90 19.30 13.02
C LEU A 137 -9.99 20.82 12.92
N SER A 138 -8.93 21.49 13.39
CA SER A 138 -8.79 22.94 13.24
C SER A 138 -8.60 23.33 11.77
N SER A 139 -8.83 24.60 11.43
CA SER A 139 -8.62 25.14 10.08
C SER A 139 -7.24 24.81 9.49
N ARG A 140 -6.17 24.92 10.30
CA ARG A 140 -4.81 24.56 9.87
C ARG A 140 -4.66 23.07 9.57
N GLU A 141 -5.29 22.21 10.37
CA GLU A 141 -5.29 20.77 10.15
C GLU A 141 -6.06 20.40 8.88
N ILE A 142 -7.22 21.03 8.66
CA ILE A 142 -8.03 20.85 7.44
C ILE A 142 -7.20 21.22 6.21
N GLN A 143 -6.56 22.40 6.20
CA GLN A 143 -5.70 22.82 5.08
C GLN A 143 -4.58 21.81 4.81
N THR A 144 -3.96 21.25 5.87
CA THR A 144 -2.91 20.24 5.73
C THR A 144 -3.46 18.94 5.12
N VAL A 145 -4.58 18.43 5.63
CA VAL A 145 -5.22 17.21 5.14
C VAL A 145 -5.65 17.35 3.68
N LEU A 146 -6.23 18.49 3.34
CA LEU A 146 -6.72 18.80 2.01
C LEU A 146 -5.57 19.01 1.00
N ALA A 147 -4.48 19.67 1.40
CA ALA A 147 -3.29 19.78 0.56
C ALA A 147 -2.69 18.40 0.25
N GLN A 148 -2.58 17.53 1.25
CA GLN A 148 -2.09 16.16 1.05
C GLN A 148 -3.02 15.33 0.17
N ALA A 149 -4.33 15.39 0.40
CA ALA A 149 -5.31 14.69 -0.41
C ALA A 149 -5.26 15.12 -1.88
N ASN A 150 -5.15 16.42 -2.13
CA ASN A 150 -5.01 16.96 -3.49
C ASN A 150 -3.68 16.55 -4.12
N GLN A 151 -2.56 16.60 -3.38
CA GLN A 151 -1.27 16.13 -3.91
C GLN A 151 -1.36 14.66 -4.35
N ASN A 152 -1.89 13.79 -3.48
CA ASN A 152 -2.07 12.38 -3.80
C ASN A 152 -2.95 12.19 -5.05
N TYR A 153 -4.00 13.00 -5.19
CA TYR A 153 -4.87 12.96 -6.35
C TYR A 153 -4.21 13.49 -7.64
N GLN A 154 -3.35 14.51 -7.55
CA GLN A 154 -2.55 14.97 -8.69
C GLN A 154 -1.55 13.88 -9.14
N GLU A 155 -0.94 13.15 -8.21
CA GLU A 155 -0.10 12.00 -8.54
C GLU A 155 -0.88 10.87 -9.21
N TRP A 156 -2.13 10.65 -8.78
CA TRP A 156 -3.06 9.72 -9.41
C TRP A 156 -3.42 10.12 -10.84
N GLN A 157 -3.76 11.39 -11.07
CA GLN A 157 -4.04 11.92 -12.40
C GLN A 157 -2.82 11.93 -13.31
N ALA A 158 -1.64 12.33 -12.81
CA ALA A 158 -0.40 12.34 -13.56
C ALA A 158 0.05 10.94 -13.99
N ALA A 159 -0.42 9.90 -13.30
CA ALA A 159 -0.24 8.51 -13.68
C ALA A 159 -1.28 8.01 -14.71
N ASP A 160 -2.14 8.89 -15.21
CA ASP A 160 -3.26 8.61 -16.12
C ASP A 160 -4.35 7.70 -15.53
N PHE A 161 -4.52 7.71 -14.21
CA PHE A 161 -5.52 6.88 -13.53
C PHE A 161 -6.85 7.60 -13.27
N GLY A 162 -7.04 8.81 -13.78
CA GLY A 162 -8.27 9.59 -13.54
C GLY A 162 -9.57 8.89 -13.95
N HIS A 163 -9.49 7.91 -14.87
CA HIS A 163 -10.61 7.08 -15.31
C HIS A 163 -10.86 5.84 -14.44
N LEU A 164 -9.94 5.51 -13.53
CA LEU A 164 -10.04 4.37 -12.60
C LEU A 164 -10.53 4.83 -11.23
N SER A 165 -11.35 3.99 -10.59
CA SER A 165 -11.73 4.20 -9.20
C SER A 165 -10.79 3.42 -8.27
N PRO A 166 -10.26 4.05 -7.20
CA PRO A 166 -9.46 3.35 -6.20
C PRO A 166 -10.27 2.36 -5.35
N ASN A 167 -11.60 2.35 -5.49
CA ASN A 167 -12.51 1.38 -4.86
C ASN A 167 -12.68 0.09 -5.68
N LEU A 168 -12.01 -0.03 -6.82
CA LEU A 168 -11.96 -1.27 -7.59
C LEU A 168 -11.08 -2.32 -6.90
N SER A 169 -11.38 -3.58 -7.16
CA SER A 169 -10.63 -4.73 -6.64
C SER A 169 -9.96 -5.49 -7.78
N PRO A 170 -8.66 -5.83 -7.66
CA PRO A 170 -8.01 -6.69 -8.64
C PRO A 170 -8.38 -8.16 -8.42
N VAL A 171 -8.66 -8.84 -9.52
CA VAL A 171 -8.91 -10.29 -9.54
C VAL A 171 -8.11 -10.94 -10.66
N LEU A 172 -7.61 -12.15 -10.40
CA LEU A 172 -6.92 -12.95 -11.40
C LEU A 172 -7.90 -13.40 -12.49
N LYS A 173 -7.58 -13.16 -13.77
CA LYS A 173 -8.43 -13.62 -14.87
C LYS A 173 -8.40 -15.15 -15.00
N PRO A 174 -9.54 -15.81 -15.32
CA PRO A 174 -9.57 -17.25 -15.60
C PRO A 174 -8.55 -17.65 -16.68
N GLY A 175 -7.77 -18.69 -16.40
CA GLY A 175 -6.72 -19.18 -17.31
C GLY A 175 -5.31 -18.64 -17.05
N THR A 176 -5.14 -17.68 -16.13
CA THR A 176 -3.82 -17.21 -15.70
C THR A 176 -3.21 -18.15 -14.66
N ASP A 177 -1.97 -18.62 -14.85
CA ASP A 177 -1.27 -19.45 -13.86
C ASP A 177 -0.85 -18.61 -12.63
N PRO A 178 -1.39 -18.87 -11.43
CA PRO A 178 -1.04 -18.14 -10.20
C PRO A 178 0.45 -18.24 -9.82
N LYS A 179 1.17 -19.24 -10.33
CA LYS A 179 2.62 -19.39 -10.07
C LYS A 179 3.45 -18.28 -10.72
N LEU A 180 2.93 -17.63 -11.76
CA LEU A 180 3.60 -16.51 -12.44
C LEU A 180 3.58 -15.22 -11.61
N LEU A 181 2.71 -15.14 -10.59
CA LEU A 181 2.51 -13.95 -9.76
C LEU A 181 2.72 -14.25 -8.26
N PRO A 182 3.90 -14.77 -7.87
CA PRO A 182 4.15 -15.21 -6.51
C PRO A 182 4.05 -14.03 -5.52
N GLY A 183 3.28 -14.22 -4.45
CA GLY A 183 3.06 -13.20 -3.41
C GLY A 183 1.90 -12.23 -3.70
N LEU A 184 1.34 -12.22 -4.91
CA LEU A 184 0.17 -11.41 -5.26
C LEU A 184 -1.16 -12.13 -5.08
N ASN A 185 -1.15 -13.47 -5.00
CA ASN A 185 -2.36 -14.28 -4.91
C ASN A 185 -3.29 -13.87 -3.75
N LYS A 186 -2.74 -13.34 -2.65
CA LYS A 186 -3.55 -12.83 -1.53
C LYS A 186 -4.30 -11.53 -1.81
N TYR A 187 -3.91 -10.80 -2.86
CA TYR A 187 -4.53 -9.53 -3.28
C TYR A 187 -5.41 -9.68 -4.52
N LEU A 188 -5.10 -10.64 -5.41
CA LEU A 188 -5.80 -10.85 -6.68
C LEU A 188 -7.05 -11.75 -6.52
N ASN A 189 -7.79 -11.56 -5.43
CA ASN A 189 -8.90 -12.43 -5.03
C ASN A 189 -10.28 -11.77 -5.14
N GLY A 190 -10.35 -10.51 -5.57
CA GLY A 190 -11.62 -9.79 -5.69
C GLY A 190 -12.27 -9.38 -4.36
N ASN A 191 -11.55 -9.43 -3.23
CA ASN A 191 -12.08 -9.08 -1.90
C ASN A 191 -11.54 -7.75 -1.34
N LEU A 192 -10.38 -7.31 -1.82
CA LEU A 192 -9.66 -6.13 -1.35
C LEU A 192 -9.67 -5.05 -2.44
N THR A 193 -10.05 -3.82 -2.09
CA THR A 193 -9.92 -2.68 -3.01
C THR A 193 -8.46 -2.25 -3.17
N LEU A 194 -8.17 -1.40 -4.16
CA LEU A 194 -6.85 -0.79 -4.29
C LEU A 194 -6.46 0.00 -3.03
N TRP A 195 -7.43 0.65 -2.37
CA TRP A 195 -7.22 1.26 -1.05
C TRP A 195 -6.84 0.24 0.03
N ASP A 196 -7.54 -0.90 0.11
CA ASP A 196 -7.23 -1.94 1.10
C ASP A 196 -5.83 -2.50 0.92
N ILE A 197 -5.42 -2.73 -0.34
CA ILE A 197 -4.08 -3.21 -0.69
C ILE A 197 -3.03 -2.15 -0.36
N ALA A 198 -3.27 -0.89 -0.71
CA ALA A 198 -2.35 0.22 -0.41
C ALA A 198 -2.12 0.38 1.09
N TRP A 199 -3.20 0.29 1.86
CA TRP A 199 -3.15 0.29 3.32
C TRP A 199 -2.33 -0.88 3.88
N GLU A 200 -2.62 -2.12 3.48
CA GLU A 200 -1.91 -3.30 3.99
C GLU A 200 -0.41 -3.25 3.67
N GLN A 201 -0.06 -2.64 2.54
CA GLN A 201 1.31 -2.55 2.04
C GLN A 201 2.02 -1.25 2.41
N LYS A 202 1.34 -0.35 3.14
CA LYS A 202 1.89 0.93 3.60
C LYS A 202 2.48 1.78 2.46
N THR A 203 1.76 1.82 1.35
CA THR A 203 2.13 2.51 0.10
C THR A 203 0.95 3.33 -0.40
N SER A 204 1.14 4.13 -1.44
CA SER A 204 0.04 4.90 -2.05
C SER A 204 -0.85 4.03 -2.95
N VAL A 205 -2.13 4.40 -3.06
CA VAL A 205 -3.05 3.75 -4.00
C VAL A 205 -2.57 3.87 -5.46
N THR A 206 -1.90 4.97 -5.78
CA THR A 206 -1.25 5.22 -7.08
C THR A 206 -0.15 4.20 -7.36
N GLU A 207 0.69 3.88 -6.38
CA GLU A 207 1.77 2.89 -6.53
C GLU A 207 1.25 1.47 -6.73
N VAL A 208 0.23 1.07 -5.95
CA VAL A 208 -0.46 -0.21 -6.13
C VAL A 208 -1.06 -0.32 -7.52
N THR A 209 -1.76 0.73 -7.97
CA THR A 209 -2.44 0.74 -9.26
C THR A 209 -1.44 0.67 -10.42
N ARG A 210 -0.38 1.48 -10.35
CA ARG A 210 0.73 1.46 -11.31
C ARG A 210 1.40 0.10 -11.40
N PHE A 211 1.49 -0.60 -10.27
CA PHE A 211 2.05 -1.94 -10.22
C PHE A 211 1.16 -2.99 -10.89
N LEU A 212 -0.15 -2.89 -10.70
CA LEU A 212 -1.11 -3.86 -11.25
C LEU A 212 -1.41 -3.62 -12.73
N LEU A 213 -1.26 -2.39 -13.23
CA LEU A 213 -1.62 -2.02 -14.60
C LEU A 213 -0.94 -2.90 -15.69
N PRO A 214 0.37 -3.20 -15.64
CA PRO A 214 0.99 -4.09 -16.62
C PRO A 214 0.40 -5.51 -16.63
N LEU A 215 -0.15 -5.97 -15.49
CA LEU A 215 -0.82 -7.27 -15.41
C LEU A 215 -2.22 -7.21 -16.03
N VAL A 216 -2.89 -6.06 -15.92
CA VAL A 216 -4.17 -5.79 -16.59
C VAL A 216 -3.98 -5.70 -18.10
N GLU A 217 -2.96 -4.99 -18.57
CA GLU A 217 -2.59 -4.89 -19.99
C GLU A 217 -2.26 -6.26 -20.60
N LYS A 218 -1.57 -7.12 -19.84
CA LYS A 218 -1.28 -8.52 -20.22
C LYS A 218 -2.47 -9.46 -20.06
N SER A 219 -3.66 -8.96 -19.72
CA SER A 219 -4.86 -9.76 -19.48
C SER A 219 -4.69 -10.88 -18.43
N MET A 220 -3.80 -10.67 -17.46
CA MET A 220 -3.61 -11.59 -16.33
C MET A 220 -4.51 -11.22 -15.14
N VAL A 221 -4.80 -9.93 -14.99
CA VAL A 221 -5.62 -9.36 -13.91
C VAL A 221 -6.72 -8.50 -14.52
N GLU A 222 -7.84 -8.38 -13.83
CA GLU A 222 -8.86 -7.38 -14.14
C GLU A 222 -9.31 -6.64 -12.88
N PHE A 223 -9.86 -5.45 -13.07
CA PHE A 223 -10.45 -4.67 -12.00
C PHE A 223 -11.96 -4.84 -12.00
N GLN A 224 -12.52 -5.22 -10.87
CA GLN A 224 -13.96 -5.38 -10.67
C GLN A 224 -14.48 -4.50 -9.54
N ARG A 225 -15.76 -4.14 -9.62
CA ARG A 225 -16.46 -3.46 -8.52
C ARG A 225 -16.86 -4.48 -7.46
N ILE A 226 -16.72 -4.10 -6.20
CA ILE A 226 -17.08 -4.95 -5.05
C ILE A 226 -17.96 -4.15 -4.08
N PRO A 227 -18.83 -4.82 -3.30
CA PRO A 227 -19.62 -4.14 -2.28
C PRO A 227 -18.73 -3.63 -1.13
N ASP A 228 -19.28 -2.67 -0.36
CA ASP A 228 -18.70 -2.30 0.93
C ASP A 228 -18.77 -3.46 1.92
N LEU A 229 -18.03 -3.36 3.02
CA LEU A 229 -18.14 -4.27 4.15
C LEU A 229 -19.45 -4.03 4.93
N PRO A 230 -19.97 -5.05 5.63
CA PRO A 230 -21.14 -4.88 6.47
C PRO A 230 -20.83 -3.93 7.64
N ILE A 231 -21.79 -3.08 7.99
CA ILE A 231 -21.73 -2.19 9.15
C ILE A 231 -21.50 -3.05 10.42
N PRO A 232 -20.62 -2.63 11.35
CA PRO A 232 -20.27 -3.40 12.55
C PRO A 232 -21.43 -3.45 13.55
N THR A 233 -22.42 -4.32 13.32
CA THR A 233 -23.62 -4.47 14.16
C THR A 233 -23.56 -5.71 15.05
N VAL A 234 -24.08 -5.61 16.27
CA VAL A 234 -24.33 -6.78 17.12
C VAL A 234 -25.57 -7.49 16.58
N LYS A 235 -25.44 -8.73 16.09
CA LYS A 235 -26.61 -9.55 15.76
C LYS A 235 -27.43 -9.77 17.04
N ALA A 236 -28.71 -9.44 17.03
CA ALA A 236 -29.64 -9.86 18.08
C ALA A 236 -29.50 -11.40 18.30
N PRO A 237 -29.63 -11.91 19.54
CA PRO A 237 -29.51 -13.33 19.80
C PRO A 237 -30.51 -14.10 18.93
N VAL A 238 -29.98 -14.80 17.93
CA VAL A 238 -30.74 -15.76 17.13
C VAL A 238 -31.00 -16.94 18.05
N ASN A 239 -32.27 -17.14 18.44
CA ASN A 239 -32.69 -18.39 19.09
C ASN A 239 -32.15 -19.57 18.25
N PRO A 240 -31.40 -20.51 18.85
CA PRO A 240 -30.72 -21.54 18.07
C PRO A 240 -31.73 -22.42 17.33
N PRO A 241 -31.47 -22.76 16.05
CA PRO A 241 -32.29 -23.73 15.33
C PRO A 241 -32.06 -25.13 15.92
N VAL A 242 -33.16 -25.87 16.08
CA VAL A 242 -33.22 -27.27 16.52
C VAL A 242 -32.32 -28.13 15.62
N GLN A 243 -31.32 -28.78 16.22
CA GLN A 243 -30.42 -29.72 15.52
C GLN A 243 -31.12 -31.07 15.26
N ALA A 244 -30.95 -31.61 14.06
CA ALA A 244 -31.16 -33.04 13.76
C ALA A 244 -29.80 -33.78 13.73
N PRO A 245 -29.74 -35.09 14.05
CA PRO A 245 -28.52 -35.77 14.49
C PRO A 245 -27.60 -36.21 13.35
N VAL A 246 -26.29 -36.14 13.59
CA VAL A 246 -25.20 -36.65 12.74
C VAL A 246 -24.63 -37.94 13.37
N ASN A 247 -24.46 -39.00 12.57
CA ASN A 247 -23.77 -40.24 12.96
C ASN A 247 -22.26 -40.19 12.64
N PRO A 248 -21.40 -40.92 13.39
CA PRO A 248 -19.94 -40.78 13.36
C PRO A 248 -19.20 -41.75 12.40
N PRO A 249 -17.92 -41.49 12.07
CA PRO A 249 -17.10 -42.33 11.18
C PRO A 249 -16.24 -43.39 11.91
N VAL A 250 -15.94 -44.49 11.23
CA VAL A 250 -15.11 -45.63 11.70
C VAL A 250 -13.73 -45.63 11.02
N GLN A 251 -12.69 -46.00 11.78
CA GLN A 251 -11.25 -45.97 11.41
C GLN A 251 -10.67 -47.32 10.88
N ALA A 252 -9.65 -47.18 10.01
CA ALA A 252 -8.34 -47.89 9.86
C ALA A 252 -8.30 -49.43 9.59
N PRO A 253 -7.26 -49.98 8.86
CA PRO A 253 -5.88 -50.13 9.39
C PRO A 253 -4.66 -50.12 8.39
N VAL A 254 -3.57 -49.44 8.83
CA VAL A 254 -2.11 -49.72 8.99
C VAL A 254 -1.34 -50.92 8.30
N ASN A 255 -0.26 -50.56 7.52
CA ASN A 255 1.16 -51.08 7.36
C ASN A 255 1.56 -52.43 6.68
N PRO A 256 2.88 -52.74 6.40
CA PRO A 256 4.15 -51.98 6.13
C PRO A 256 5.02 -52.59 4.95
N PRO A 257 6.39 -52.65 4.97
CA PRO A 257 7.43 -51.72 4.44
C PRO A 257 8.34 -52.35 3.34
N VAL A 258 9.42 -51.67 2.87
CA VAL A 258 10.77 -52.24 2.57
C VAL A 258 11.80 -51.16 2.13
N LEU A 259 13.05 -51.36 2.56
CA LEU A 259 14.29 -50.57 2.42
C LEU A 259 14.88 -50.53 0.99
N THR A 260 15.75 -49.54 0.68
CA THR A 260 17.22 -49.70 0.44
C THR A 260 17.91 -48.39 0.00
N THR A 261 19.24 -48.37 0.17
CA THR A 261 20.19 -47.25 0.33
C THR A 261 20.98 -46.90 -0.98
N PRO A 262 22.16 -46.23 -1.01
CA PRO A 262 22.38 -44.93 -1.70
C PRO A 262 23.52 -44.98 -2.78
N PRO A 263 24.34 -43.93 -2.99
CA PRO A 263 24.59 -43.17 -4.23
C PRO A 263 25.84 -43.64 -5.05
N PRO A 264 26.26 -42.88 -6.08
CA PRO A 264 27.58 -42.24 -5.95
C PRO A 264 27.73 -40.83 -6.57
N SER A 265 28.79 -40.17 -6.09
CA SER A 265 29.30 -38.81 -6.33
C SER A 265 30.05 -38.62 -7.68
N GLU A 266 30.54 -37.38 -7.85
CA GLU A 266 31.63 -36.90 -8.73
C GLU A 266 31.17 -36.24 -10.05
N THR A 267 31.71 -35.12 -10.55
CA THR A 267 32.88 -34.30 -10.18
C THR A 267 32.75 -32.90 -10.81
N GLN A 268 33.35 -31.89 -10.18
CA GLN A 268 33.58 -30.54 -10.72
C GLN A 268 34.68 -30.52 -11.80
N PRO A 269 34.72 -29.49 -12.66
CA PRO A 269 35.97 -28.98 -13.22
C PRO A 269 36.31 -27.56 -12.71
N THR A 270 37.40 -27.53 -11.96
CA THR A 270 38.50 -26.56 -11.79
C THR A 270 38.45 -25.12 -12.37
N LYS A 271 38.90 -24.22 -11.49
CA LYS A 271 39.03 -22.76 -11.58
C LYS A 271 40.12 -22.28 -12.55
N SER A 272 39.77 -21.43 -13.51
CA SER A 272 40.69 -20.47 -14.12
C SER A 272 40.99 -19.33 -13.13
N ALA A 273 42.19 -18.73 -13.20
CA ALA A 273 42.61 -17.61 -12.35
C ALA A 273 41.52 -16.52 -12.31
N LYS A 274 40.90 -16.34 -11.14
CA LYS A 274 39.66 -15.57 -11.01
C LYS A 274 39.96 -14.08 -11.07
N LYS A 275 39.54 -13.43 -12.15
CA LYS A 275 39.29 -11.99 -12.16
C LYS A 275 38.33 -11.69 -11.00
N GLN A 276 38.69 -10.75 -10.11
CA GLN A 276 37.80 -10.37 -9.01
C GLN A 276 36.50 -9.83 -9.61
N PRO A 277 35.33 -10.36 -9.23
CA PRO A 277 34.08 -9.92 -9.82
C PRO A 277 33.81 -8.45 -9.50
N LEU A 278 33.34 -7.71 -10.50
CA LEU A 278 32.99 -6.30 -10.39
C LEU A 278 31.50 -6.16 -10.09
N ILE A 279 31.19 -5.45 -9.00
CA ILE A 279 29.82 -5.13 -8.61
C ILE A 279 29.56 -3.65 -8.84
N ALA A 280 28.56 -3.31 -9.64
CA ALA A 280 28.10 -1.93 -9.76
C ALA A 280 27.04 -1.64 -8.70
N CYS A 281 27.08 -0.45 -8.10
CA CYS A 281 26.07 0.06 -7.19
C CYS A 281 25.49 1.34 -7.76
N ILE A 282 24.19 1.33 -8.05
CA ILE A 282 23.44 2.47 -8.58
C ILE A 282 22.55 3.00 -7.46
N ASP A 283 22.99 4.06 -6.79
CA ASP A 283 22.38 4.62 -5.58
C ASP A 283 22.87 6.05 -5.35
N ASP A 284 21.99 6.99 -5.01
CA ASP A 284 22.34 8.41 -4.77
C ASP A 284 22.90 8.69 -3.36
N SER A 285 22.94 7.67 -2.48
CA SER A 285 23.47 7.79 -1.12
C SER A 285 24.98 7.48 -1.06
N PRO A 286 25.85 8.49 -0.86
CA PRO A 286 27.29 8.25 -0.67
C PRO A 286 27.59 7.44 0.59
N VAL A 287 26.71 7.52 1.60
CA VAL A 287 26.82 6.77 2.86
C VAL A 287 26.63 5.27 2.61
N LEU A 288 25.60 4.89 1.85
CA LEU A 288 25.40 3.48 1.50
C LEU A 288 26.53 2.96 0.62
N ALA A 289 26.97 3.74 -0.37
CA ALA A 289 28.09 3.37 -1.22
C ALA A 289 29.37 3.10 -0.41
N HIS A 290 29.67 3.93 0.61
CA HIS A 290 30.79 3.70 1.51
C HIS A 290 30.59 2.43 2.36
N SER A 291 29.40 2.23 2.93
CA SER A 291 29.07 1.03 3.71
C SER A 291 29.16 -0.26 2.89
N LEU A 292 28.83 -0.22 1.61
CA LEU A 292 28.97 -1.39 0.73
C LEU A 292 30.45 -1.65 0.41
N LYS A 293 31.27 -0.61 0.21
CA LYS A 293 32.73 -0.77 0.01
C LYS A 293 33.40 -1.47 1.19
N THR A 294 33.01 -1.14 2.43
CA THR A 294 33.58 -1.77 3.63
C THR A 294 33.19 -3.25 3.78
N ILE A 295 32.12 -3.71 3.11
CA ILE A 295 31.71 -5.12 3.08
C ILE A 295 32.32 -5.85 1.88
N LEU A 296 32.26 -5.27 0.68
CA LEU A 296 32.58 -5.94 -0.59
C LEU A 296 34.09 -6.05 -0.85
N ILE A 297 34.86 -5.00 -0.56
CA ILE A 297 36.31 -4.99 -0.83
C ILE A 297 37.03 -6.05 0.02
N PRO A 298 36.81 -6.15 1.36
CA PRO A 298 37.42 -7.22 2.15
C PRO A 298 36.98 -8.62 1.75
N ALA A 299 35.79 -8.77 1.16
CA ALA A 299 35.29 -10.04 0.65
C ALA A 299 35.86 -10.43 -0.73
N GLY A 300 36.75 -9.61 -1.31
CA GLY A 300 37.45 -9.90 -2.56
C GLY A 300 36.72 -9.45 -3.84
N TYR A 301 35.73 -8.56 -3.71
CA TYR A 301 35.00 -7.97 -4.83
C TYR A 301 35.52 -6.58 -5.19
N GLN A 302 35.40 -6.21 -6.45
CA GLN A 302 35.57 -4.82 -6.91
C GLN A 302 34.22 -4.11 -6.91
N MET A 303 34.22 -2.79 -6.72
CA MET A 303 32.99 -2.00 -6.69
C MET A 303 33.08 -0.76 -7.58
N LEU A 304 32.08 -0.60 -8.45
CA LEU A 304 31.82 0.61 -9.24
C LEU A 304 30.61 1.34 -8.64
N SER A 305 30.80 2.58 -8.18
CA SER A 305 29.70 3.40 -7.62
C SER A 305 29.16 4.36 -8.67
N ILE A 306 27.84 4.39 -8.84
CA ILE A 306 27.11 5.26 -9.76
C ILE A 306 26.04 6.01 -8.98
N GLU A 307 26.29 7.31 -8.73
CA GLU A 307 25.38 8.17 -7.97
C GLU A 307 24.29 8.80 -8.85
N GLU A 308 24.58 8.99 -10.14
CA GLU A 308 23.65 9.53 -11.13
C GLU A 308 23.38 8.48 -12.23
N PRO A 309 22.27 7.72 -12.19
CA PRO A 309 22.01 6.61 -13.10
C PRO A 309 22.08 6.99 -14.58
N MET A 310 21.56 8.17 -14.94
CA MET A 310 21.53 8.66 -16.32
C MET A 310 22.92 8.96 -16.89
N ARG A 311 23.87 9.37 -16.05
CA ARG A 311 25.28 9.59 -16.45
C ARG A 311 26.13 8.34 -16.29
N GLY A 312 25.72 7.40 -15.43
CA GLY A 312 26.45 6.17 -15.14
C GLY A 312 26.27 5.04 -16.16
N PHE A 313 25.32 5.13 -17.09
CA PHE A 313 25.13 4.10 -18.12
C PHE A 313 26.37 3.88 -18.99
N SER A 314 27.11 4.93 -19.32
CA SER A 314 28.37 4.81 -20.06
C SER A 314 29.39 3.96 -19.28
N GLN A 315 29.51 4.20 -17.96
CA GLN A 315 30.40 3.44 -17.08
C GLN A 315 29.97 1.97 -16.95
N LEU A 316 28.66 1.69 -16.91
CA LEU A 316 28.16 0.30 -16.93
C LEU A 316 28.58 -0.42 -18.21
N ILE A 317 28.44 0.25 -19.37
CA ILE A 317 28.77 -0.34 -20.68
C ILE A 317 30.28 -0.55 -20.83
N GLU A 318 31.08 0.39 -20.34
CA GLU A 318 32.53 0.33 -20.35
C GLU A 318 33.06 -0.80 -19.45
N HIS A 319 32.61 -0.86 -18.20
CA HIS A 319 33.17 -1.77 -17.21
C HIS A 319 32.50 -3.15 -17.15
N LYS A 320 31.27 -3.28 -17.67
CA LYS A 320 30.49 -4.54 -17.73
C LYS A 320 30.52 -5.32 -16.41
N PRO A 321 29.90 -4.77 -15.34
CA PRO A 321 29.88 -5.42 -14.04
C PRO A 321 29.24 -6.80 -14.10
N ASP A 322 29.72 -7.70 -13.25
CA ASP A 322 29.23 -9.07 -13.11
C ASP A 322 27.91 -9.12 -12.33
N LEU A 323 27.62 -8.11 -11.49
CA LEU A 323 26.37 -7.95 -10.74
C LEU A 323 26.07 -6.46 -10.51
N ILE A 324 24.78 -6.10 -10.49
CA ILE A 324 24.31 -4.74 -10.24
C ILE A 324 23.47 -4.71 -8.96
N LEU A 325 23.88 -3.90 -7.99
CA LEU A 325 23.07 -3.46 -6.86
C LEU A 325 22.34 -2.18 -7.29
N LEU A 326 21.02 -2.16 -7.19
CA LEU A 326 20.21 -1.05 -7.70
C LEU A 326 19.22 -0.56 -6.64
N ASP A 327 19.26 0.73 -6.35
CA ASP A 327 18.23 1.39 -5.56
C ASP A 327 16.93 1.57 -6.35
N LEU A 328 15.80 1.51 -5.65
CA LEU A 328 14.50 1.88 -6.19
C LEU A 328 14.16 3.35 -5.99
N ASN A 329 14.62 3.94 -4.89
CA ASN A 329 14.15 5.23 -4.40
C ASN A 329 15.21 6.32 -4.59
N MET A 330 15.47 6.70 -5.85
CA MET A 330 16.36 7.82 -6.18
C MET A 330 15.55 9.06 -6.58
N PRO A 331 15.91 10.27 -6.10
CA PRO A 331 15.14 11.51 -6.29
C PRO A 331 15.00 11.92 -7.77
N ASN A 332 15.95 11.52 -8.62
CA ASN A 332 15.99 11.91 -10.04
C ASN A 332 15.84 10.72 -11.00
N ALA A 333 15.60 9.50 -10.49
CA ALA A 333 15.48 8.31 -11.32
C ALA A 333 14.59 7.25 -10.66
N ASN A 334 13.60 6.75 -11.40
CA ASN A 334 12.80 5.61 -10.96
C ASN A 334 13.59 4.31 -11.15
N GLY A 335 14.04 3.67 -10.07
CA GLY A 335 14.86 2.45 -10.15
C GLY A 335 14.17 1.28 -10.86
N TYR A 336 12.83 1.23 -10.87
CA TYR A 336 12.10 0.25 -11.69
C TYR A 336 12.31 0.47 -13.19
N SER A 337 12.32 1.73 -13.64
CA SER A 337 12.61 2.08 -15.04
C SER A 337 14.05 1.76 -15.40
N VAL A 338 15.00 2.01 -14.49
CA VAL A 338 16.42 1.65 -14.67
C VAL A 338 16.57 0.13 -14.81
N CYS A 339 15.90 -0.65 -13.96
CA CYS A 339 15.93 -2.12 -14.03
C CYS A 339 15.37 -2.63 -15.37
N LYS A 340 14.21 -2.11 -15.79
CA LYS A 340 13.59 -2.46 -17.08
C LYS A 340 14.53 -2.13 -18.25
N PHE A 341 15.12 -0.94 -18.25
CA PHE A 341 16.05 -0.52 -19.29
C PHE A 341 17.30 -1.43 -19.35
N LEU A 342 17.88 -1.79 -18.21
CA LEU A 342 18.99 -2.73 -18.13
C LEU A 342 18.62 -4.11 -18.65
N ARG A 343 17.37 -4.55 -18.43
CA ARG A 343 16.86 -5.83 -18.94
C ARG A 343 16.60 -5.86 -20.43
N GLU A 344 16.17 -4.73 -20.99
CA GLU A 344 16.00 -4.55 -22.43
C GLU A 344 17.35 -4.36 -23.16
N SER A 345 18.42 -4.02 -22.43
CA SER A 345 19.77 -3.91 -22.99
C SER A 345 20.39 -5.29 -23.30
N PRO A 346 20.87 -5.52 -24.54
CA PRO A 346 21.57 -6.75 -24.90
C PRO A 346 22.81 -7.03 -24.03
N VAL A 347 23.43 -5.99 -23.47
CA VAL A 347 24.64 -6.13 -22.65
C VAL A 347 24.32 -6.63 -21.24
N PHE A 348 23.18 -6.24 -20.66
CA PHE A 348 22.86 -6.51 -19.24
C PHE A 348 21.65 -7.41 -19.01
N HIS A 349 20.98 -7.87 -20.06
CA HIS A 349 19.78 -8.73 -19.95
C HIS A 349 19.99 -9.99 -19.08
N LYS A 350 21.23 -10.49 -18.98
CA LYS A 350 21.62 -11.64 -18.13
C LYS A 350 22.36 -11.27 -16.85
N THR A 351 22.79 -10.03 -16.68
CA THR A 351 23.52 -9.58 -15.49
C THR A 351 22.58 -9.62 -14.28
N PRO A 352 22.92 -10.31 -13.18
CA PRO A 352 22.13 -10.27 -11.97
C PRO A 352 21.88 -8.83 -11.49
N ILE A 353 20.62 -8.48 -11.25
CA ILE A 353 20.24 -7.17 -10.66
C ILE A 353 19.61 -7.45 -9.31
N ILE A 354 20.27 -7.04 -8.24
CA ILE A 354 19.78 -7.16 -6.87
C ILE A 354 19.28 -5.79 -6.44
N ILE A 355 17.99 -5.72 -6.09
CA ILE A 355 17.39 -4.48 -5.63
C ILE A 355 17.76 -4.23 -4.16
N LEU A 356 18.22 -3.03 -3.84
CA LEU A 356 18.36 -2.54 -2.46
C LEU A 356 17.19 -1.60 -2.16
N THR A 357 16.40 -1.89 -1.13
CA THR A 357 15.22 -1.04 -0.79
C THR A 357 15.06 -0.84 0.71
N ALA A 358 14.73 0.39 1.13
CA ALA A 358 14.33 0.67 2.52
C ALA A 358 12.94 0.08 2.86
N GLN A 359 12.13 -0.21 1.83
CA GLN A 359 10.80 -0.78 1.94
C GLN A 359 10.79 -2.17 1.28
N ASN A 360 10.80 -3.22 2.10
CA ASN A 360 10.80 -4.61 1.65
C ASN A 360 9.39 -5.21 1.70
N THR A 361 8.43 -4.53 1.07
CA THR A 361 7.03 -4.98 1.03
C THR A 361 6.87 -6.12 0.01
N THR A 362 5.75 -6.84 0.06
CA THR A 362 5.52 -7.94 -0.90
C THR A 362 5.29 -7.40 -2.31
N ILE A 363 4.73 -6.19 -2.44
CA ILE A 363 4.53 -5.51 -3.72
C ILE A 363 5.87 -5.08 -4.31
N ASP A 364 6.78 -4.50 -3.53
CA ASP A 364 8.08 -4.06 -4.03
C ASP A 364 8.88 -5.23 -4.61
N ARG A 365 8.86 -6.38 -3.92
CA ARG A 365 9.47 -7.61 -4.41
C ARG A 365 8.83 -8.13 -5.69
N ALA A 366 7.49 -8.12 -5.76
CA ALA A 366 6.78 -8.56 -6.95
C ALA A 366 7.03 -7.62 -8.13
N ARG A 367 7.07 -6.30 -7.90
CA ARG A 367 7.36 -5.27 -8.91
C ARG A 367 8.77 -5.38 -9.43
N ALA A 368 9.74 -5.52 -8.53
CA ALA A 368 11.13 -5.77 -8.88
C ALA A 368 11.25 -7.02 -9.78
N ARG A 369 10.60 -8.13 -9.42
CA ARG A 369 10.58 -9.35 -10.24
C ARG A 369 9.92 -9.15 -11.60
N LEU A 370 8.79 -8.44 -11.67
CA LEU A 370 8.10 -8.17 -12.96
C LEU A 370 8.94 -7.33 -13.92
N VAL A 371 9.76 -6.40 -13.41
CA VAL A 371 10.70 -5.61 -14.24
C VAL A 371 12.03 -6.34 -14.48
N GLY A 372 12.16 -7.58 -13.99
CA GLY A 372 13.29 -8.47 -14.24
C GLY A 372 14.38 -8.51 -13.17
N ALA A 373 14.19 -7.91 -12.00
CA ALA A 373 15.15 -8.06 -10.90
C ALA A 373 15.38 -9.53 -10.55
N THR A 374 16.64 -9.85 -10.24
CA THR A 374 17.08 -11.20 -9.89
C THR A 374 16.78 -11.54 -8.44
N ASP A 375 17.04 -10.60 -7.53
CA ASP A 375 16.73 -10.73 -6.10
C ASP A 375 16.58 -9.35 -5.44
N PHE A 376 16.33 -9.34 -4.13
CA PHE A 376 16.13 -8.11 -3.34
C PHE A 376 16.80 -8.22 -1.95
N LEU A 377 17.17 -7.08 -1.38
CA LEU A 377 17.69 -6.92 -0.03
C LEU A 377 17.10 -5.67 0.62
N GLY A 378 16.84 -5.75 1.92
CA GLY A 378 16.46 -4.60 2.73
C GLY A 378 17.64 -3.66 2.98
N LYS A 379 17.41 -2.35 3.02
CA LYS A 379 18.38 -1.36 3.50
C LYS A 379 18.19 -1.10 5.01
N PRO A 380 19.27 -0.97 5.80
CA PRO A 380 20.65 -1.28 5.43
C PRO A 380 20.84 -2.81 5.29
N PRO A 381 21.59 -3.28 4.27
CA PRO A 381 21.79 -4.71 4.09
C PRO A 381 22.69 -5.27 5.20
N ASP A 382 22.29 -6.42 5.76
CA ASP A 382 23.17 -7.18 6.62
C ASP A 382 24.37 -7.71 5.80
N SER A 383 25.56 -7.67 6.39
CA SER A 383 26.80 -8.06 5.69
C SER A 383 26.81 -9.53 5.29
N GLN A 384 26.26 -10.43 6.11
CA GLN A 384 26.20 -11.86 5.79
C GLN A 384 25.16 -12.11 4.71
N GLU A 385 23.98 -11.50 4.83
CA GLU A 385 22.90 -11.63 3.85
C GLU A 385 23.32 -11.13 2.45
N LEU A 386 23.99 -9.98 2.40
CA LEU A 386 24.52 -9.40 1.17
C LEU A 386 25.53 -10.34 0.50
N LEU A 387 26.50 -10.85 1.25
CA LEU A 387 27.52 -11.76 0.72
C LEU A 387 26.92 -13.09 0.29
N GLN A 388 25.93 -13.62 1.00
CA GLN A 388 25.22 -14.85 0.61
C GLN A 388 24.52 -14.68 -0.75
N ILE A 389 23.80 -13.58 -0.94
CA ILE A 389 23.12 -13.29 -2.21
C ILE A 389 24.12 -13.08 -3.34
N ILE A 390 25.18 -12.31 -3.11
CA ILE A 390 26.22 -12.09 -4.13
C ILE A 390 26.87 -13.42 -4.52
N ASN A 391 27.27 -14.24 -3.54
CA ASN A 391 27.86 -15.55 -3.79
C ASN A 391 26.91 -16.46 -4.56
N LYS A 392 25.61 -16.47 -4.23
CA LYS A 392 24.57 -17.25 -4.93
C LYS A 392 24.51 -16.93 -6.43
N TYR A 393 24.75 -15.67 -6.83
CA TYR A 393 24.63 -15.24 -8.23
C TYR A 393 25.95 -15.10 -8.99
N LEU A 394 27.08 -14.89 -8.30
CA LEU A 394 28.41 -14.77 -8.92
C LEU A 394 29.22 -16.06 -8.88
N ILE A 395 28.97 -16.94 -7.90
CA ILE A 395 29.67 -18.22 -7.75
C ILE A 395 28.70 -19.31 -8.19
N LYS A 396 28.58 -19.51 -9.52
CA LYS A 396 28.04 -20.78 -10.00
C LYS A 396 29.02 -21.91 -9.64
N SER A 397 28.45 -22.93 -9.01
CA SER A 397 29.08 -24.23 -8.73
C SER A 397 29.46 -24.95 -10.01
#